data_AF-A0A959L700-F1
#
_entry.id   AF-A0A959L700-F1
#
_cell.length_a   1.000
_cell.length_b   1.000
_cell.length_c   1.000
_cell.angle_alpha   90.00
_cell.angle_beta   90.00
_cell.angle_gamma   90.00
#
_symmetry.space_group_name_H-M   'P 1'
#
loop_
_entity.id
_entity.type
_entity.pdbx_description
1 polymer ?
#
loop_
_entity_poly.entity_id
_entity_poly.type
_entity_poly.pdbx_seq_one_letter_code
_entity_poly.pdbx_strand_id
1 'polypeptide(L)'
;MIATPEHNERIAKMTFASVYPHYVTKIEKKGRTKDELHEIIEWLTGYNSQKLIELIDARVTFDVFFQNAELNPNAHFITGTICGYRIEEIDNPLTRQVRYLDKLVDELSKGRKMDKILRKEN
;
A
#
# COMPACT_ATOMS: atom_id res chain seq x y z
N MET A 1 -10.90 7.58 14.30
CA MET A 1 -11.84 6.44 14.16
C MET A 1 -11.05 5.18 14.48
N ILE A 2 -11.60 4.28 15.31
CA ILE A 2 -11.00 2.97 15.54
C ILE A 2 -11.45 2.06 14.40
N ALA A 3 -10.54 1.29 13.81
CA ALA A 3 -10.90 0.34 12.77
C ALA A 3 -11.79 -0.76 13.39
N THR A 4 -13.06 -0.81 13.02
CA THR A 4 -13.99 -1.84 13.52
C THR A 4 -13.64 -3.20 12.91
N PRO A 5 -13.98 -4.32 13.57
CA PRO A 5 -13.78 -5.66 13.02
C PRO A 5 -14.41 -5.84 11.63
N GLU A 6 -15.59 -5.25 11.40
CA GLU A 6 -16.29 -5.30 10.10
C GLU A 6 -15.52 -4.57 9.00
N HIS A 7 -14.88 -3.44 9.35
CA HIS A 7 -14.01 -2.71 8.42
C HIS A 7 -12.78 -3.53 8.04
N ASN A 8 -12.18 -4.21 9.01
CA ASN A 8 -11.03 -5.09 8.79
C ASN A 8 -11.39 -6.26 7.88
N GLU A 9 -12.53 -6.93 8.12
CA GLU A 9 -13.02 -8.00 7.25
C GLU A 9 -13.29 -7.52 5.83
N ARG A 10 -13.85 -6.31 5.69
CA ARG A 10 -14.13 -5.75 4.36
C ARG A 10 -12.85 -5.46 3.60
N ILE A 11 -11.82 -4.94 4.27
CA ILE A 11 -10.48 -4.76 3.69
C ILE A 11 -9.90 -6.11 3.28
N ALA A 12 -9.99 -7.13 4.15
CA ALA A 12 -9.49 -8.48 3.89
C ALA A 12 -10.16 -9.15 2.67
N LYS A 13 -11.47 -8.96 2.50
CA LYS A 13 -12.26 -9.52 1.39
C LYS A 13 -12.12 -8.73 0.09
N MET A 14 -11.56 -7.51 0.13
CA MET A 14 -11.41 -6.67 -1.05
C MET A 14 -10.24 -7.15 -1.91
N THR A 15 -10.42 -7.15 -3.22
CA THR A 15 -9.38 -7.56 -4.17
C THR A 15 -8.39 -6.43 -4.43
N PHE A 16 -7.10 -6.76 -4.48
CA PHE A 16 -6.07 -5.79 -4.86
C PHE A 16 -6.33 -5.25 -6.28
N ALA A 17 -6.75 -6.14 -7.20
CA ALA A 17 -7.05 -5.82 -8.58
C ALA A 17 -8.12 -4.73 -8.75
N SER A 18 -9.13 -4.67 -7.87
CA SER A 18 -10.16 -3.62 -7.92
C SER A 18 -9.62 -2.26 -7.44
N VAL A 19 -8.61 -2.26 -6.56
CA VAL A 19 -8.07 -1.02 -5.98
C VAL A 19 -6.89 -0.47 -6.79
N TYR A 20 -6.08 -1.34 -7.36
CA TYR A 20 -4.93 -0.99 -8.19
C TYR A 20 -5.20 0.12 -9.24
N PRO A 21 -6.26 0.05 -10.09
CA PRO A 21 -6.53 1.11 -11.07
C PRO A 21 -6.83 2.47 -10.42
N HIS A 22 -7.35 2.49 -9.19
CA HIS A 22 -7.56 3.73 -8.44
C HIS A 22 -6.25 4.35 -7.99
N TYR A 23 -5.26 3.55 -7.58
CA TYR A 23 -3.92 4.05 -7.24
C TYR A 23 -3.22 4.64 -8.46
N VAL A 24 -3.25 3.91 -9.59
CA VAL A 24 -2.71 4.37 -10.87
C VAL A 24 -3.35 5.71 -11.28
N THR A 25 -4.68 5.78 -11.29
CA THR A 25 -5.37 7.02 -11.67
C THR A 25 -5.02 8.18 -10.73
N LYS A 26 -4.85 7.91 -9.43
CA LYS A 26 -4.52 8.93 -8.42
C LYS A 26 -3.14 9.56 -8.66
N ILE A 27 -2.15 8.75 -9.00
CA ILE A 27 -0.77 9.20 -9.24
C ILE A 27 -0.61 9.79 -10.66
N GLU A 28 -1.28 9.23 -11.67
CA GLU A 28 -1.25 9.76 -13.05
C GLU A 28 -1.87 11.16 -13.10
N LYS A 29 -2.95 11.41 -12.34
CA LYS A 29 -3.53 12.76 -12.14
C LYS A 29 -2.55 13.76 -11.53
N LYS A 30 -1.46 13.30 -10.94
CA LYS A 30 -0.42 14.11 -10.30
C LYS A 30 0.89 14.12 -11.10
N GLY A 31 0.89 13.59 -12.32
CA GLY A 31 2.05 13.55 -13.20
C GLY A 31 3.09 12.50 -12.84
N ARG A 32 2.70 11.48 -12.07
CA ARG A 32 3.55 10.35 -11.66
C ARG A 32 3.29 9.12 -12.53
N THR A 33 4.24 8.19 -12.58
CA THR A 33 4.15 7.01 -13.45
C THR A 33 3.74 5.74 -12.70
N LYS A 34 3.32 4.73 -13.47
CA LYS A 34 3.06 3.38 -12.94
C LYS A 34 4.32 2.72 -12.41
N ASP A 35 5.48 2.99 -13.01
CA ASP A 35 6.77 2.46 -12.55
C ASP A 35 7.08 2.94 -11.12
N GLU A 36 6.82 4.21 -10.81
CA GLU A 36 6.96 4.74 -9.45
C GLU A 36 6.03 4.03 -8.46
N LEU A 37 4.82 3.66 -8.88
CA LEU A 37 3.90 2.86 -8.06
C LEU A 37 4.41 1.45 -7.83
N HIS A 38 4.93 0.81 -8.87
CA HIS A 38 5.50 -0.52 -8.76
C HIS A 38 6.70 -0.51 -7.81
N GLU A 39 7.56 0.50 -7.91
CA GLU A 39 8.73 0.63 -7.04
C GLU A 39 8.34 0.76 -5.56
N ILE A 40 7.31 1.54 -5.22
CA ILE A 40 6.85 1.64 -3.82
C ILE A 40 6.19 0.35 -3.32
N ILE A 41 5.49 -0.38 -4.20
CA ILE A 41 4.85 -1.65 -3.83
C ILE A 41 5.92 -2.72 -3.65
N GLU A 42 6.87 -2.81 -4.57
CA GLU A 42 8.01 -3.72 -4.50
C GLU A 42 8.83 -3.45 -3.25
N TRP A 43 9.14 -2.19 -2.97
CA TRP A 43 9.84 -1.85 -1.74
C TRP A 43 9.05 -2.22 -0.49
N LEU A 44 7.72 -2.09 -0.47
CA LEU A 44 6.91 -2.42 0.70
C LEU A 44 6.75 -3.93 0.90
N THR A 45 6.56 -4.69 -0.18
CA THR A 45 6.08 -6.09 -0.16
C THR A 45 7.08 -7.12 -0.66
N GLY A 46 8.17 -6.67 -1.28
CA GLY A 46 9.13 -7.51 -2.00
C GLY A 46 8.66 -8.02 -3.36
N TYR A 47 7.44 -7.65 -3.81
CA TYR A 47 6.93 -8.12 -5.11
C TYR A 47 7.50 -7.32 -6.27
N ASN A 48 8.17 -8.02 -7.18
CA ASN A 48 8.54 -7.44 -8.47
C ASN A 48 7.30 -7.15 -9.34
N SER A 49 7.46 -6.29 -10.36
CA SER A 49 6.38 -5.92 -11.28
C SER A 49 5.66 -7.12 -11.92
N GLN A 50 6.39 -8.20 -12.23
CA GLN A 50 5.80 -9.39 -12.84
C GLN A 50 4.86 -10.10 -11.87
N LYS A 51 5.32 -10.32 -10.63
CA LYS A 51 4.53 -10.93 -9.55
C LYS A 51 3.32 -10.07 -9.23
N LEU A 52 3.49 -8.75 -9.22
CA LEU A 52 2.40 -7.82 -9.00
C LEU A 52 1.29 -7.98 -10.06
N ILE A 53 1.68 -8.09 -11.34
CA ILE A 53 0.74 -8.32 -12.45
C ILE A 53 0.04 -9.68 -12.30
N GLU A 54 0.77 -10.75 -11.96
CA GLU A 54 0.18 -12.06 -11.69
C GLU A 54 -0.88 -12.01 -10.58
N LEU A 55 -0.60 -11.30 -9.48
CA LEU A 55 -1.52 -11.14 -8.35
C LEU A 55 -2.75 -10.32 -8.73
N ILE A 56 -2.58 -9.29 -9.57
CA ILE A 56 -3.69 -8.50 -10.13
C ILE A 56 -4.56 -9.37 -11.03
N ASP A 57 -3.96 -10.15 -11.93
CA ASP A 57 -4.70 -11.02 -12.86
C ASP A 57 -5.44 -12.15 -12.13
N ALA A 58 -4.79 -12.75 -11.13
CA ALA A 58 -5.38 -13.73 -10.22
C ALA A 58 -6.44 -13.14 -9.27
N ARG A 59 -6.66 -11.81 -9.29
CA ARG A 59 -7.62 -11.09 -8.45
C ARG A 59 -7.50 -11.44 -6.97
N VAL A 60 -6.28 -11.54 -6.47
CA VAL A 60 -6.05 -11.88 -5.07
C VAL A 60 -6.65 -10.83 -4.14
N THR A 61 -7.11 -11.27 -2.98
CA THR A 61 -7.55 -10.39 -1.91
C THR A 61 -6.38 -9.72 -1.21
N PHE A 62 -6.61 -8.61 -0.51
CA PHE A 62 -5.56 -7.98 0.30
C PHE A 62 -4.98 -8.91 1.36
N ASP A 63 -5.83 -9.77 1.93
CA ASP A 63 -5.42 -10.80 2.88
C ASP A 63 -4.34 -11.72 2.27
N VAL A 64 -4.64 -12.36 1.14
CA VAL A 64 -3.71 -13.23 0.43
C VAL A 64 -2.49 -12.47 -0.10
N PHE A 65 -2.70 -11.24 -0.56
CA PHE A 65 -1.64 -10.36 -1.08
C PHE A 65 -0.59 -10.10 -0.01
N PHE A 66 -1.00 -9.69 1.20
CA PHE A 66 -0.06 -9.40 2.28
C PHE A 66 0.41 -10.63 3.04
N GLN A 67 -0.36 -11.72 3.04
CA GLN A 67 0.07 -12.98 3.63
C GLN A 67 1.27 -13.60 2.90
N ASN A 68 1.35 -13.44 1.58
CA ASN A 68 2.49 -13.89 0.78
C ASN A 68 3.58 -12.83 0.61
N ALA A 69 3.36 -11.61 1.13
CA ALA A 69 4.30 -10.51 0.98
C ALA A 69 5.35 -10.56 2.09
N GLU A 70 6.60 -10.29 1.73
CA GLU A 70 7.66 -10.06 2.70
C GLU A 70 7.75 -8.57 2.97
N LEU A 71 7.14 -8.12 4.07
CA LEU A 71 7.15 -6.70 4.40
C LEU A 71 8.56 -6.22 4.72
N ASN A 72 8.91 -5.10 4.10
CA ASN A 72 10.18 -4.46 4.34
C ASN A 72 10.33 -4.10 5.83
N PRO A 73 11.48 -4.39 6.46
CA PRO A 73 11.72 -4.02 7.85
C PRO A 73 11.50 -2.54 8.08
N ASN A 74 11.76 -1.66 7.11
CA ASN A 74 11.55 -0.21 7.22
C ASN A 74 10.08 0.22 7.11
N ALA A 75 9.14 -0.68 6.82
CA ALA A 75 7.71 -0.36 6.74
C ALA A 75 7.15 0.18 8.08
N HIS A 76 7.74 -0.20 9.21
CA HIS A 76 7.38 0.32 10.53
C HIS A 76 7.61 1.84 10.68
N PHE A 77 8.51 2.44 9.88
CA PHE A 77 8.71 3.90 9.84
C PHE A 77 7.59 4.65 9.11
N ILE A 78 6.63 3.95 8.51
CA ILE A 78 5.47 4.57 7.86
C ILE A 78 4.46 4.95 8.96
N THR A 79 4.64 6.13 9.53
CA THR A 79 3.80 6.62 10.63
C THR A 79 2.89 7.78 10.21
N GLY A 80 2.04 8.20 11.15
CA GLY A 80 1.11 9.31 10.98
C GLY A 80 -0.29 8.88 10.54
N THR A 81 -1.05 9.84 10.01
CA THR A 81 -2.47 9.67 9.70
C THR A 81 -2.70 9.45 8.20
N ILE A 82 -3.56 8.51 7.84
CA ILE A 82 -4.06 8.26 6.48
C ILE A 82 -5.55 7.92 6.52
N CYS A 83 -6.35 8.51 5.63
CA CYS A 83 -7.81 8.32 5.58
C CYS A 83 -8.54 8.51 6.93
N GLY A 84 -8.01 9.35 7.83
CA GLY A 84 -8.58 9.59 9.18
C GLY A 84 -8.19 8.57 10.25
N TYR A 85 -7.33 7.60 9.92
CA TYR A 85 -6.77 6.59 10.83
C TYR A 85 -5.30 6.86 11.09
N ARG A 86 -4.87 6.67 12.33
CA ARG A 86 -3.46 6.75 12.73
C ARG A 86 -2.85 5.36 12.62
N ILE A 87 -1.84 5.19 11.77
CA ILE A 87 -1.37 3.86 11.36
C ILE A 87 -0.76 3.06 12.53
N GLU A 88 -0.01 3.75 13.40
CA GLU A 88 0.57 3.22 14.64
C GLU A 88 -0.48 2.72 15.65
N GLU A 89 -1.72 3.23 15.60
CA GLU A 89 -2.82 2.83 16.49
C GLU A 89 -3.69 1.71 15.90
N ILE A 90 -3.38 1.20 14.70
CA ILE A 90 -4.16 0.13 14.08
C ILE A 90 -3.70 -1.21 14.67
N ASP A 91 -4.56 -1.84 15.46
CA ASP A 91 -4.32 -3.17 16.03
C ASP A 91 -4.28 -4.28 14.97
N ASN A 92 -5.13 -4.21 13.95
CA ASN A 92 -5.22 -5.25 12.93
C ASN A 92 -4.01 -5.17 11.97
N PRO A 93 -3.17 -6.22 11.88
CA PRO A 93 -1.95 -6.18 11.09
C PRO A 93 -2.24 -5.99 9.59
N LEU A 94 -3.23 -6.68 9.05
CA LEU A 94 -3.61 -6.57 7.64
C LEU A 94 -4.09 -5.16 7.29
N THR A 95 -4.99 -4.60 8.10
CA THR A 95 -5.46 -3.23 7.88
C THR A 95 -4.31 -2.24 7.98
N ARG A 96 -3.38 -2.43 8.93
CA ARG A 96 -2.19 -1.59 9.07
C ARG A 96 -1.31 -1.65 7.83
N GLN A 97 -1.09 -2.84 7.26
CA GLN A 97 -0.33 -3.05 6.03
C GLN A 97 -0.97 -2.38 4.82
N VAL A 98 -2.29 -2.51 4.65
CA VAL A 98 -3.03 -1.82 3.61
C VAL A 98 -2.92 -0.30 3.77
N ARG A 99 -2.95 0.21 5.01
CA ARG A 99 -2.74 1.64 5.27
C ARG A 99 -1.32 2.11 5.01
N TYR A 100 -0.30 1.26 5.18
CA TYR A 100 1.05 1.58 4.73
C TYR A 100 1.08 1.82 3.23
N LEU A 101 0.48 0.94 2.44
CA LEU A 101 0.40 1.12 0.99
C LEU A 101 -0.35 2.40 0.62
N ASP A 102 -1.54 2.63 1.20
CA ASP A 102 -2.31 3.87 0.98
C ASP A 102 -1.49 5.12 1.29
N LYS A 103 -0.68 5.07 2.36
CA LYS A 103 0.20 6.17 2.78
C LYS A 103 1.29 6.44 1.75
N LEU A 104 1.98 5.41 1.27
CA LEU A 104 3.03 5.55 0.25
C LEU A 104 2.47 6.13 -1.05
N VAL A 105 1.32 5.63 -1.50
CA VAL A 105 0.63 6.15 -2.70
C VAL A 105 0.20 7.61 -2.48
N ASP A 106 -0.28 7.95 -1.28
CA ASP A 106 -0.64 9.33 -0.94
C ASP A 106 0.58 10.27 -0.97
N GLU A 107 1.70 9.84 -0.39
CA GLU A 107 2.98 10.58 -0.44
C GLU A 107 3.46 10.79 -1.88
N LEU A 108 3.39 9.75 -2.72
CA LEU A 108 3.73 9.81 -4.15
C LEU A 108 2.82 10.80 -4.88
N SER A 109 1.51 10.71 -4.65
CA SER A 109 0.52 11.62 -5.25
C SER A 109 0.66 13.08 -4.79
N LYS A 110 1.22 13.30 -3.59
CA LYS A 110 1.56 14.63 -3.07
C LYS A 110 2.86 15.20 -3.65
N GLY A 111 3.54 14.43 -4.50
CA GLY A 111 4.77 14.85 -5.14
C GLY A 111 6.01 14.73 -4.24
N ARG A 112 5.97 13.92 -3.18
CA ARG A 112 7.19 13.60 -2.43
C ARG A 112 8.20 12.89 -3.32
N LYS A 113 9.49 13.09 -3.02
CA LYS A 113 10.58 12.39 -3.72
C LYS A 113 10.58 10.91 -3.35
N MET A 114 10.94 10.06 -4.31
CA MET A 114 10.96 8.61 -4.14
C MET A 114 11.87 8.18 -2.97
N ASP A 115 13.06 8.77 -2.84
CA ASP A 115 13.98 8.48 -1.73
C ASP A 115 13.37 8.70 -0.35
N LYS A 116 12.54 9.75 -0.20
CA LYS A 116 11.80 10.00 1.04
C LYS A 116 10.72 8.96 1.26
N ILE A 117 10.00 8.57 0.20
CA ILE A 117 8.91 7.59 0.27
C ILE A 117 9.45 6.21 0.67
N LEU A 118 10.53 5.77 0.03
CA LEU A 118 11.23 4.51 0.29
C LEU A 118 12.09 4.53 1.55
N ARG A 119 12.05 5.63 2.31
CA ARG A 119 12.84 5.82 3.54
C ARG A 119 14.33 5.50 3.32
N LYS A 120 14.86 5.86 2.14
CA LYS A 120 16.27 5.67 1.73
C LYS A 120 17.19 6.79 2.22
N GLU A 121 16.66 7.85 2.84
CA GLU A 121 17.46 8.90 3.48
C GLU A 121 18.05 8.37 4.80
N ASN A 122 19.34 8.00 4.73
CA ASN A 122 20.29 8.09 5.84
C ASN A 122 21.10 9.39 5.69
#